data_AF-A0A955XI46-F1
#
_entry.id   AF-A0A955XI46-F1
#
_cell.length_a   1.000
_cell.length_b   1.000
_cell.length_c   1.000
_cell.angle_alpha   90.00
_cell.angle_beta   90.00
_cell.angle_gamma   90.00
#
_symmetry.space_group_name_H-M   'P 1'
#
loop_
_entity.id
_entity.type
_entity.pdbx_description
1 polymer ?
#
loop_
_entity_poly.entity_id
_entity_poly.type
_entity_poly.pdbx_seq_one_letter_code
_entity_poly.pdbx_strand_id
1 'polypeptide(L)'
;MKVPDHLLDAIHGGRCVAFVGAGFSAAARLPDWRSLLTDLAEHAHVDGQVQAHVRDLVLRPDAGAHEFDQAAQLVEDRLGRATFLAELRARMQAPPLGDLMKRRLRHLRGIPFRAIVTTNFDPILDGEVPSPAAYRRLLRPTGFRWWEETFWSDEPRGARVLKLHGDVQSAADADAVVLTRQDYRRRLYHDPGYMTFLRGLLSTNTVLFLG
;
A
#
# COMPACT_ATOMS: atom_id res chain seq x y z
N MET A 1 -6.50 -14.95 22.61
CA MET A 1 -5.13 -14.39 22.67
C MET A 1 -5.19 -13.09 23.47
N LYS A 2 -4.32 -12.89 24.46
CA LYS A 2 -4.27 -11.65 25.25
C LYS A 2 -3.48 -10.60 24.45
N VAL A 3 -3.99 -9.37 24.35
CA VAL A 3 -3.25 -8.26 23.74
C VAL A 3 -2.07 -7.89 24.65
N PRO A 4 -0.84 -7.74 24.13
CA PRO A 4 0.31 -7.38 24.97
C PRO A 4 0.16 -5.99 25.60
N ASP A 5 0.49 -5.87 26.90
CA ASP A 5 0.31 -4.62 27.64
C ASP A 5 1.15 -3.47 27.04
N HIS A 6 2.38 -3.75 26.57
CA HIS A 6 3.23 -2.75 25.91
C HIS A 6 2.62 -2.18 24.62
N LEU A 7 1.79 -2.95 23.91
CA LEU A 7 1.10 -2.48 22.71
C LEU A 7 -0.02 -1.50 23.10
N LEU A 8 -0.77 -1.81 24.16
CA LEU A 8 -1.78 -0.91 24.71
C LEU A 8 -1.15 0.40 25.19
N ASP A 9 -0.01 0.34 25.88
CA ASP A 9 0.72 1.53 26.32
C ASP A 9 1.22 2.38 25.14
N ALA A 10 1.68 1.74 24.06
CA ALA A 10 2.10 2.44 22.84
C ALA A 10 0.92 3.12 22.13
N ILE A 11 -0.24 2.46 22.08
CA ILE A 11 -1.47 3.01 21.50
C ILE A 11 -1.96 4.20 22.33
N HIS A 12 -2.16 4.03 23.64
CA HIS A 12 -2.59 5.12 24.52
C HIS A 12 -1.58 6.26 24.59
N GLY A 13 -0.29 5.95 24.51
CA GLY A 13 0.79 6.93 24.47
C GLY A 13 0.97 7.63 23.11
N GLY A 14 0.19 7.26 22.08
CA GLY A 14 0.26 7.85 20.73
C GLY A 14 1.59 7.60 20.01
N ARG A 15 2.23 6.47 20.31
CA ARG A 15 3.49 5.99 19.74
C ARG A 15 3.33 4.70 18.93
N CYS A 16 2.10 4.27 18.66
CA CYS A 16 1.83 3.08 17.84
C CYS A 16 1.52 3.48 16.39
N VAL A 17 2.23 2.89 15.44
CA VAL A 17 1.97 3.04 13.99
C VAL A 17 1.48 1.69 13.47
N ALA A 18 0.39 1.70 12.70
CA ALA A 18 -0.05 0.51 11.97
C ALA A 18 0.69 0.42 10.64
N PHE A 19 1.31 -0.72 10.35
CA PHE A 19 1.88 -1.03 9.05
C PHE A 19 0.99 -2.06 8.36
N VAL A 20 0.27 -1.65 7.32
CA VAL A 20 -0.76 -2.46 6.67
C VAL A 20 -0.26 -2.99 5.33
N GLY A 21 -0.23 -4.32 5.19
CA GLY A 21 0.19 -5.01 3.96
C GLY A 21 -0.99 -5.55 3.13
N ALA A 22 -0.67 -6.23 2.03
CA ALA A 22 -1.64 -6.72 1.04
C ALA A 22 -2.66 -7.72 1.62
N GLY A 23 -2.26 -8.53 2.60
CA GLY A 23 -3.16 -9.50 3.24
C GLY A 23 -4.31 -8.87 4.03
N PHE A 24 -4.18 -7.60 4.42
CA PHE A 24 -5.29 -6.85 5.03
C PHE A 24 -6.42 -6.62 4.02
N SER A 25 -6.07 -6.23 2.79
CA SER A 25 -7.00 -5.95 1.69
C SER A 25 -7.49 -7.22 0.98
N ALA A 26 -6.95 -8.41 1.27
CA ALA A 26 -7.38 -9.66 0.62
C ALA A 26 -8.89 -9.94 0.75
N ALA A 27 -9.50 -9.53 1.87
CA ALA A 27 -10.95 -9.66 2.09
C ALA A 27 -11.81 -8.78 1.16
N ALA A 28 -11.20 -7.80 0.47
CA ALA A 28 -11.85 -6.99 -0.54
C ALA A 28 -12.01 -7.71 -1.89
N ARG A 29 -11.39 -8.90 -2.08
CA ARG A 29 -11.44 -9.68 -3.34
C ARG A 29 -10.94 -8.90 -4.56
N LEU A 30 -9.95 -8.03 -4.34
CA LEU A 30 -9.19 -7.46 -5.45
C LEU A 30 -8.34 -8.56 -6.10
N PRO A 31 -8.04 -8.45 -7.40
CA PRO A 31 -7.09 -9.33 -8.06
C PRO A 31 -5.74 -9.29 -7.34
N ASP A 32 -5.13 -10.46 -7.14
CA ASP A 32 -3.76 -10.52 -6.63
C ASP A 32 -2.75 -10.10 -7.72
N TRP A 33 -1.50 -9.84 -7.31
CA TRP A 33 -0.49 -9.33 -8.23
C TRP A 33 -0.18 -10.29 -9.38
N ARG A 34 -0.22 -11.60 -9.11
CA ARG A 34 -0.05 -12.66 -10.11
C ARG A 34 -1.14 -12.59 -11.18
N SER A 35 -2.40 -12.47 -10.75
CA SER A 35 -3.57 -12.37 -11.63
C SER A 35 -3.51 -11.06 -12.43
N LEU A 36 -3.16 -9.93 -11.78
CA LEU A 36 -3.00 -8.64 -12.46
C LEU A 36 -1.94 -8.69 -13.56
N LEU A 37 -0.76 -9.25 -13.29
CA LEU A 37 0.31 -9.34 -14.29
C LEU A 37 -0.07 -10.26 -15.45
N THR A 38 -0.76 -11.36 -15.16
CA THR A 38 -1.26 -12.28 -16.19
C THR A 38 -2.32 -11.57 -17.06
N ASP A 39 -3.31 -10.94 -16.44
CA ASP A 39 -4.39 -10.23 -17.15
C ASP A 39 -3.85 -9.07 -17.99
N LEU A 40 -2.86 -8.34 -17.49
CA LEU A 40 -2.18 -7.26 -18.23
C LEU A 40 -1.45 -7.81 -19.46
N ALA A 41 -0.72 -8.92 -19.29
CA ALA A 41 -0.02 -9.55 -20.41
C ALA A 41 -0.98 -10.15 -21.46
N GLU A 42 -2.18 -10.56 -21.07
CA GLU A 42 -3.15 -11.12 -22.01
C GLU A 42 -4.00 -10.06 -22.72
N HIS A 43 -4.30 -8.94 -22.06
CA HIS A 43 -5.32 -8.01 -22.53
C HIS A 43 -4.82 -6.60 -22.88
N ALA A 44 -3.58 -6.23 -22.52
CA ALA A 44 -3.04 -4.90 -22.80
C ALA A 44 -2.34 -4.77 -24.18
N HIS A 45 -2.59 -5.70 -25.11
CA HIS A 45 -1.96 -5.71 -26.44
C HIS A 45 -0.41 -5.76 -26.44
N VAL A 46 0.19 -6.43 -25.45
CA VAL A 46 1.62 -6.81 -25.55
C VAL A 46 1.80 -7.88 -26.64
N ASP A 47 2.99 -7.96 -27.24
CA ASP A 47 3.26 -9.00 -28.23
C ASP A 47 3.31 -10.40 -27.61
N GLY A 48 3.09 -11.43 -28.44
CA GLY A 48 2.99 -12.82 -27.98
C GLY A 48 4.27 -13.34 -27.31
N GLN A 49 5.44 -12.77 -27.61
CA GLN A 49 6.68 -13.16 -26.97
C GLN A 49 6.75 -12.64 -25.53
N VAL A 50 6.41 -11.36 -25.31
CA VAL A 50 6.32 -10.77 -23.97
C VAL A 50 5.24 -11.49 -23.15
N GLN A 51 4.08 -11.78 -23.75
CA GLN A 51 3.00 -12.52 -23.09
C GLN A 51 3.47 -13.90 -22.60
N ALA A 52 4.13 -14.68 -23.46
CA ALA A 52 4.64 -15.99 -23.09
C ALA A 52 5.68 -15.92 -21.97
N HIS A 53 6.59 -14.94 -22.02
CA HIS A 53 7.61 -14.73 -20.99
C HIS A 53 6.98 -14.35 -19.64
N VAL A 54 6.02 -13.43 -19.62
CA VAL A 54 5.33 -13.05 -18.38
C VAL A 54 4.62 -14.26 -17.77
N ARG A 55 3.94 -15.09 -18.59
CA ARG A 55 3.31 -16.32 -18.11
C ARG A 55 4.32 -17.29 -17.50
N ASP A 56 5.47 -17.49 -18.14
CA ASP A 56 6.53 -18.34 -17.62
C ASP A 56 7.02 -17.85 -16.25
N LEU A 57 7.30 -16.56 -16.12
CA LEU A 57 7.73 -15.96 -14.85
C LEU A 57 6.69 -16.10 -13.74
N VAL A 58 5.42 -15.81 -14.06
CA VAL A 58 4.35 -15.66 -13.05
C VAL A 58 3.74 -17.00 -12.63
N LEU A 59 3.67 -17.98 -13.55
CA LEU A 59 3.06 -19.29 -13.29
C LEU A 59 4.03 -20.31 -12.67
N ARG A 60 5.31 -19.96 -12.55
CA ARG A 60 6.28 -20.79 -11.85
C ARG A 60 5.81 -21.09 -10.41
N PRO A 61 5.88 -22.37 -9.96
CA PRO A 61 5.45 -22.75 -8.61
C PRO A 61 6.20 -22.00 -7.50
N ASP A 62 7.45 -21.65 -7.75
CA ASP A 62 8.37 -20.96 -6.85
C ASP A 62 8.45 -19.44 -7.11
N ALA A 63 7.61 -18.90 -8.01
CA ALA A 63 7.63 -17.48 -8.35
C ALA A 63 7.39 -16.61 -7.10
N GLY A 64 8.36 -15.77 -6.79
CA GLY A 64 8.32 -14.82 -5.69
C GLY A 64 8.33 -13.38 -6.19
N ALA A 65 8.72 -12.48 -5.29
CA ALA A 65 8.79 -11.05 -5.59
C ALA A 65 9.72 -10.74 -6.78
N HIS A 66 10.80 -11.50 -6.95
CA HIS A 66 11.77 -11.25 -8.01
C HIS A 66 11.20 -11.55 -9.41
N GLU A 67 10.47 -12.65 -9.58
CA GLU A 67 9.82 -13.02 -10.83
C GLU A 67 8.68 -12.06 -11.15
N PHE A 68 7.90 -11.65 -10.15
CA PHE A 68 6.83 -10.68 -10.32
C PHE A 68 7.35 -9.28 -10.69
N ASP A 69 8.44 -8.83 -10.07
CA ASP A 69 9.09 -7.56 -10.43
C ASP A 69 9.58 -7.57 -11.89
N GLN A 70 10.15 -8.70 -12.34
CA GLN A 70 10.61 -8.85 -13.73
C GLN A 70 9.44 -8.86 -14.71
N ALA A 71 8.38 -9.60 -14.40
CA ALA A 71 7.17 -9.62 -15.21
C ALA A 71 6.54 -8.21 -15.32
N ALA A 72 6.45 -7.49 -14.20
CA ALA A 72 5.97 -6.10 -14.19
C ALA A 72 6.83 -5.19 -15.06
N GLN A 73 8.15 -5.29 -14.97
CA GLN A 73 9.07 -4.50 -15.79
C GLN A 73 8.92 -4.81 -17.28
N LEU A 74 8.80 -6.10 -17.66
CA LEU A 74 8.62 -6.50 -19.06
C LEU A 74 7.33 -5.91 -19.65
N VAL A 75 6.23 -5.96 -18.90
CA VAL A 75 4.95 -5.38 -19.33
C VAL A 75 5.08 -3.85 -19.42
N GLU A 76 5.67 -3.20 -18.42
CA GLU A 76 5.86 -1.74 -18.40
C GLU A 76 6.73 -1.26 -19.57
N ASP A 77 7.86 -1.92 -19.84
CA ASP A 77 8.78 -1.59 -20.94
C ASP A 77 8.07 -1.68 -22.28
N ARG A 78 7.15 -2.64 -22.43
CA ARG A 78 6.42 -2.86 -23.68
C ARG A 78 5.28 -1.88 -23.91
N LEU A 79 4.53 -1.54 -22.85
CA LEU A 79 3.35 -0.66 -22.91
C LEU A 79 3.71 0.82 -22.76
N GLY A 80 4.85 1.11 -22.13
CA GLY A 80 5.16 2.41 -21.57
C GLY A 80 4.41 2.65 -20.25
N ARG A 81 5.04 3.43 -19.36
CA ARG A 81 4.57 3.71 -18.00
C ARG A 81 3.13 4.20 -17.92
N ALA A 82 2.76 5.17 -18.77
CA ALA A 82 1.42 5.78 -18.74
C ALA A 82 0.33 4.76 -19.04
N THR A 83 0.51 3.95 -20.09
CA THR A 83 -0.43 2.89 -20.49
C THR A 83 -0.48 1.79 -19.44
N PHE A 84 0.67 1.33 -18.94
CA PHE A 84 0.74 0.32 -17.88
C PHE A 84 -0.08 0.71 -16.65
N LEU A 85 0.08 1.95 -16.18
CA LEU A 85 -0.70 2.47 -15.06
C LEU A 85 -2.18 2.63 -15.37
N ALA A 86 -2.54 3.04 -16.58
CA ALA A 86 -3.94 3.14 -16.99
C ALA A 86 -4.63 1.77 -17.00
N GLU A 87 -3.96 0.76 -17.55
CA GLU A 87 -4.44 -0.62 -17.58
C GLU A 87 -4.54 -1.22 -16.16
N LEU A 88 -3.58 -0.92 -15.29
CA LEU A 88 -3.62 -1.34 -13.89
C LEU A 88 -4.77 -0.67 -13.14
N ARG A 89 -4.95 0.64 -13.30
CA ARG A 89 -6.08 1.39 -12.72
C ARG A 89 -7.42 0.80 -13.12
N ALA A 90 -7.58 0.48 -14.41
CA ALA A 90 -8.82 -0.09 -14.94
C ALA A 90 -9.18 -1.43 -14.31
N ARG A 91 -8.16 -2.25 -13.96
CA ARG A 91 -8.33 -3.57 -13.32
C ARG A 91 -8.41 -3.50 -11.80
N MET A 92 -8.00 -2.39 -11.19
CA MET A 92 -7.95 -2.19 -9.74
C MET A 92 -9.03 -1.22 -9.22
N GLN A 93 -10.24 -1.30 -9.77
CA GLN A 93 -11.37 -0.56 -9.23
C GLN A 93 -11.82 -1.15 -7.90
N ALA A 94 -12.17 -0.29 -6.93
CA ALA A 94 -12.65 -0.75 -5.63
C ALA A 94 -13.98 -1.50 -5.80
N PRO A 95 -14.03 -2.81 -5.44
CA PRO A 95 -15.29 -3.53 -5.46
C PRO A 95 -16.18 -3.09 -4.30
N PRO A 96 -17.50 -3.35 -4.35
CA PRO A 96 -18.36 -3.24 -3.20
C PRO A 96 -17.81 -4.06 -2.02
N LEU A 97 -17.53 -3.39 -0.90
CA LEU A 97 -16.91 -4.05 0.25
C LEU A 97 -17.92 -4.97 0.97
N GLY A 98 -17.53 -6.23 1.16
CA GLY A 98 -18.26 -7.15 2.03
C GLY A 98 -18.11 -6.80 3.52
N ASP A 99 -18.95 -7.39 4.36
CA ASP A 99 -19.03 -7.07 5.80
C ASP A 99 -17.73 -7.34 6.56
N LEU A 100 -16.98 -8.37 6.15
CA LEU A 100 -15.66 -8.66 6.72
C LEU A 100 -14.70 -7.49 6.50
N MET A 101 -14.62 -6.96 5.29
CA MET A 101 -13.72 -5.86 4.95
C MET A 101 -14.16 -4.55 5.62
N LYS A 102 -15.47 -4.26 5.62
CA LYS A 102 -16.04 -3.13 6.37
C LYS A 102 -15.68 -3.18 7.85
N ARG A 103 -15.79 -4.36 8.47
CA ARG A 103 -15.41 -4.57 9.87
C ARG A 103 -13.91 -4.37 10.10
N ARG A 104 -13.05 -4.90 9.23
CA ARG A 104 -11.60 -4.69 9.28
C ARG A 104 -11.25 -3.19 9.24
N LEU A 105 -11.83 -2.45 8.30
CA LEU A 105 -11.63 -1.01 8.19
C LEU A 105 -12.11 -0.25 9.43
N ARG A 106 -13.29 -0.62 9.97
CA ARG A 106 -13.81 -0.02 11.20
C ARG A 106 -12.86 -0.22 12.38
N HIS A 107 -12.31 -1.42 12.55
CA HIS A 107 -11.34 -1.69 13.60
C HIS A 107 -10.03 -0.94 13.38
N LEU A 108 -9.50 -0.94 12.16
CA LEU A 108 -8.28 -0.20 11.83
C LEU A 108 -8.42 1.29 12.13
N ARG A 109 -9.57 1.88 11.78
CA ARG A 109 -9.86 3.31 11.99
C ARG A 109 -10.26 3.64 13.42
N GLY A 110 -10.83 2.70 14.17
CA GLY A 110 -11.23 2.90 15.57
C GLY A 110 -10.08 2.76 16.58
N ILE A 111 -8.94 2.19 16.18
CA ILE A 111 -7.75 2.15 17.04
C ILE A 111 -7.01 3.48 16.90
N PRO A 112 -6.64 4.15 18.01
CA PRO A 112 -5.95 5.45 17.99
C PRO A 112 -4.47 5.29 17.66
N PHE A 113 -4.19 4.85 16.43
CA PHE A 113 -2.84 4.85 15.90
C PHE A 113 -2.35 6.28 15.70
N ARG A 114 -1.04 6.47 15.87
CA ARG A 114 -0.35 7.68 15.47
C ARG A 114 -0.50 7.96 13.98
N ALA A 115 -0.36 6.91 13.19
CA ALA A 115 -0.46 6.91 11.74
C ALA A 115 -0.68 5.47 11.25
N ILE A 116 -1.20 5.37 10.03
CA ILE A 116 -1.26 4.14 9.25
C ILE A 116 -0.30 4.30 8.07
N VAL A 117 0.54 3.30 7.85
CA VAL A 117 1.48 3.25 6.73
C VAL A 117 1.22 1.98 5.95
N THR A 118 1.21 2.06 4.62
CA THR A 118 0.98 0.90 3.77
C THR A 118 1.90 0.90 2.55
N THR A 119 2.29 -0.28 2.09
CA THR A 119 2.95 -0.50 0.79
C THR A 119 1.97 -0.89 -0.30
N ASN A 120 0.67 -1.01 0.03
CA ASN A 120 -0.34 -1.31 -0.96
C ASN A 120 -0.71 -0.05 -1.73
N PHE A 121 -0.83 -0.20 -3.04
CA PHE A 121 -1.33 0.83 -3.94
C PHE A 121 -2.84 0.70 -4.20
N ASP A 122 -3.50 -0.33 -3.63
CA ASP A 122 -4.91 -0.63 -3.80
C ASP A 122 -5.86 0.50 -3.32
N PRO A 123 -7.11 0.58 -3.82
CA PRO A 123 -8.03 1.66 -3.47
C PRO A 123 -8.77 1.48 -2.13
N ILE A 124 -8.48 0.44 -1.34
CA ILE A 124 -9.23 0.11 -0.12
C ILE A 124 -8.87 1.06 1.02
N LEU A 125 -7.60 1.43 1.11
CA LEU A 125 -7.11 2.46 2.04
C LEU A 125 -6.87 3.76 1.29
N ASP A 126 -7.75 4.73 1.55
CA ASP A 126 -7.53 6.12 1.14
C ASP A 126 -6.41 6.74 1.97
N GLY A 127 -5.51 7.48 1.33
CA GLY A 127 -4.31 8.00 1.97
C GLY A 127 -3.50 8.94 1.10
N GLU A 128 -2.59 9.67 1.76
CA GLU A 128 -1.67 10.57 1.08
C GLU A 128 -0.53 9.79 0.43
N VAL A 129 -0.05 10.28 -0.71
CA VAL A 129 1.19 9.78 -1.32
C VAL A 129 2.42 10.42 -0.68
N PRO A 130 3.60 9.79 -0.78
CA PRO A 130 4.77 10.26 -0.05
C PRO A 130 5.31 11.57 -0.60
N SER A 131 5.46 12.54 0.30
CA SER A 131 6.06 13.86 0.05
C SER A 131 6.70 14.39 1.34
N PRO A 132 7.63 15.37 1.27
CA PRO A 132 8.19 15.98 2.48
C PRO A 132 7.14 16.58 3.42
N ALA A 133 6.00 17.03 2.89
CA ALA A 133 4.88 17.50 3.70
C ALA A 133 4.15 16.34 4.39
N ALA A 134 3.88 15.25 3.68
CA ALA A 134 3.24 14.05 4.24
C ALA A 134 4.09 13.43 5.35
N TYR A 135 5.41 13.29 5.14
CA TYR A 135 6.33 12.80 6.16
C TYR A 135 6.30 13.66 7.43
N ARG A 136 6.33 14.99 7.29
CA ARG A 136 6.25 15.91 8.44
C ARG A 136 4.93 15.77 9.19
N ARG A 137 3.80 15.64 8.47
CA ARG A 137 2.48 15.42 9.08
C ARG A 137 2.42 14.11 9.87
N LEU A 138 2.97 13.02 9.35
CA LEU A 138 2.99 11.74 10.07
C LEU A 138 3.96 11.74 11.26
N LEU A 139 5.12 12.38 11.13
CA LEU A 139 6.09 12.49 12.22
C LEU A 139 5.64 13.49 13.30
N ARG A 140 4.75 14.43 12.99
CA ARG A 140 4.19 15.43 13.91
C ARG A 140 2.66 15.53 13.74
N PRO A 141 1.90 14.47 14.07
CA PRO A 141 0.48 14.46 13.83
C PRO A 141 -0.21 15.42 14.79
N THR A 142 -1.15 16.18 14.24
CA THR A 142 -2.22 16.82 14.99
C THR A 142 -3.39 15.86 15.01
N GLY A 143 -3.81 15.45 16.20
CA GLY A 143 -5.02 14.67 16.34
C GLY A 143 -4.81 13.15 16.28
N PHE A 144 -4.25 12.57 17.34
CA PHE A 144 -3.88 11.14 17.44
C PHE A 144 -4.11 10.56 18.83
N ARG A 145 -4.62 11.37 19.76
CA ARG A 145 -4.82 10.96 21.14
C ARG A 145 -6.09 10.12 21.22
N TRP A 146 -6.06 9.11 22.07
CA TRP A 146 -7.16 8.17 22.19
C TRP A 146 -8.47 8.85 22.57
N TRP A 147 -8.51 10.02 23.19
CA TRP A 147 -9.76 10.70 23.57
C TRP A 147 -10.37 11.58 22.47
N GLU A 148 -9.81 11.57 21.26
CA GLU A 148 -10.29 12.42 20.18
C GLU A 148 -11.47 11.80 19.41
N GLU A 149 -12.40 12.64 18.99
CA GLU A 149 -13.66 12.25 18.33
C GLU A 149 -13.45 11.43 17.05
N THR A 150 -12.34 11.65 16.33
CA THR A 150 -12.01 10.97 15.07
C THR A 150 -11.98 9.43 15.17
N PHE A 151 -11.83 8.89 16.38
CA PHE A 151 -11.77 7.45 16.67
C PHE A 151 -13.08 6.85 17.21
N TRP A 152 -14.03 7.66 17.66
CA TRP A 152 -15.21 7.19 18.43
C TRP A 152 -16.56 7.43 17.76
N SER A 153 -16.60 7.93 16.52
CA SER A 153 -17.83 8.03 15.74
C SER A 153 -18.30 6.66 15.22
N ASP A 154 -19.56 6.58 14.76
CA ASP A 154 -20.10 5.37 14.12
C ASP A 154 -19.32 4.96 12.86
N GLU A 155 -18.76 5.97 12.18
CA GLU A 155 -17.79 5.84 11.10
C GLU A 155 -16.50 6.60 11.45
N PRO A 156 -15.55 5.97 12.17
CA PRO A 156 -14.30 6.60 12.56
C PRO A 156 -13.52 6.99 11.30
N ARG A 157 -13.01 8.23 11.26
CA ARG A 157 -12.05 8.64 10.21
C ARG A 157 -10.70 8.00 10.47
N GLY A 158 -10.35 7.81 11.75
CA GLY A 158 -9.13 7.18 12.19
C GLY A 158 -7.88 8.03 11.94
N ALA A 159 -6.73 7.36 11.99
CA ALA A 159 -5.43 7.99 11.80
C ALA A 159 -5.15 8.26 10.31
N ARG A 160 -4.23 9.20 10.05
CA ARG A 160 -3.78 9.50 8.68
C ARG A 160 -3.08 8.29 8.07
N VAL A 161 -3.35 8.05 6.79
CA VAL A 161 -2.75 6.97 6.00
C VAL A 161 -1.69 7.54 5.06
N LEU A 162 -0.52 6.90 5.01
CA LEU A 162 0.54 7.16 4.04
C LEU A 162 0.79 5.91 3.19
N LYS A 163 0.63 6.03 1.87
CA LYS A 163 0.87 4.93 0.91
C LYS A 163 2.29 5.03 0.37
N LEU A 164 3.24 4.31 0.97
CA LEU A 164 4.68 4.38 0.66
C LEU A 164 4.99 4.11 -0.82
N HIS A 165 4.22 3.23 -1.44
CA HIS A 165 4.35 2.86 -2.85
C HIS A 165 3.42 3.67 -3.76
N GLY A 166 2.93 4.81 -3.29
CA GLY A 166 1.98 5.64 -4.04
C GLY A 166 0.59 5.03 -4.08
N ASP A 167 -0.24 5.60 -4.95
CA ASP A 167 -1.63 5.21 -5.12
C ASP A 167 -1.89 4.96 -6.60
N VAL A 168 -2.38 3.77 -6.94
CA VAL A 168 -2.75 3.47 -8.31
C VAL A 168 -3.87 4.40 -8.78
N GLN A 169 -4.79 4.81 -7.93
CA GLN A 169 -5.91 5.68 -8.29
C GLN A 169 -5.52 7.17 -8.43
N SER A 170 -4.36 7.59 -7.92
CA SER A 170 -3.92 8.98 -8.08
C SER A 170 -3.47 9.23 -9.51
N ALA A 171 -4.26 9.99 -10.27
CA ALA A 171 -3.90 10.43 -11.63
C ALA A 171 -2.78 11.49 -11.63
N ALA A 172 -2.64 12.25 -10.54
CA ALA A 172 -1.69 13.36 -10.44
C ALA A 172 -0.22 12.91 -10.28
N ASP A 173 0.01 11.70 -9.77
CA ASP A 173 1.35 11.23 -9.38
C ASP A 173 1.67 9.83 -9.94
N ALA A 174 1.43 9.62 -11.24
CA ALA A 174 1.75 8.37 -11.94
C ALA A 174 3.22 7.90 -11.73
N ASP A 175 4.16 8.84 -11.66
CA ASP A 175 5.59 8.55 -11.45
C ASP A 175 5.94 8.18 -9.99
N ALA A 176 5.01 8.39 -9.05
CA ALA A 176 5.22 8.12 -7.63
C ALA A 176 4.79 6.71 -7.19
N VAL A 177 4.05 5.99 -8.04
CA VAL A 177 3.63 4.60 -7.76
C VAL A 177 4.85 3.68 -7.86
N VAL A 178 5.08 2.82 -6.88
CA VAL A 178 6.20 1.88 -6.86
C VAL A 178 5.67 0.49 -7.20
N LEU A 179 5.89 0.07 -8.46
CA LEU A 179 5.39 -1.22 -8.97
C LEU A 179 6.51 -2.12 -9.48
N THR A 180 7.61 -1.53 -9.93
CA THR A 180 8.78 -2.26 -10.45
C THR A 180 9.97 -2.15 -9.51
N ARG A 181 10.93 -3.05 -9.70
CA ARG A 181 12.24 -2.95 -9.02
C ARG A 181 12.95 -1.64 -9.33
N GLN A 182 12.78 -1.10 -10.53
CA GLN A 182 13.35 0.20 -10.90
C GLN A 182 12.70 1.34 -10.10
N ASP A 183 11.39 1.33 -9.92
CA ASP A 183 10.69 2.30 -9.08
C ASP A 183 11.17 2.23 -7.63
N TYR A 184 11.33 1.01 -7.09
CA TYR A 184 11.78 0.81 -5.72
C TYR A 184 13.19 1.39 -5.53
N ARG A 185 14.11 1.09 -6.44
CA ARG A 185 15.47 1.66 -6.42
C ARG A 185 15.41 3.18 -6.57
N ARG A 186 14.61 3.71 -7.50
CA ARG A 186 14.45 5.15 -7.69
C ARG A 186 14.00 5.81 -6.39
N ARG A 187 12.97 5.27 -5.73
CA ARG A 187 12.49 5.76 -4.43
C ARG A 187 13.55 5.69 -3.34
N LEU A 188 14.27 4.57 -3.24
CA LEU A 188 15.29 4.37 -2.21
C LEU A 188 16.50 5.31 -2.35
N TYR A 189 16.93 5.57 -3.58
CA TYR A 189 18.17 6.30 -3.86
C TYR A 189 17.96 7.78 -4.24
N HIS A 190 16.82 8.17 -4.81
CA HIS A 190 16.56 9.54 -5.26
C HIS A 190 15.67 10.35 -4.32
N ASP A 191 15.07 9.74 -3.29
CA ASP A 191 14.33 10.46 -2.24
C ASP A 191 15.07 10.32 -0.89
N PRO A 192 16.04 11.20 -0.59
CA PRO A 192 16.74 11.19 0.70
C PRO A 192 15.79 11.33 1.90
N GLY A 193 14.61 11.93 1.69
CA GLY A 193 13.57 12.08 2.68
C GLY A 193 12.94 10.74 3.05
N TYR A 194 12.76 9.84 2.10
CA TYR A 194 12.11 8.53 2.30
C TYR A 194 12.81 7.68 3.37
N MET A 195 14.13 7.45 3.22
CA MET A 195 14.88 6.63 4.18
C MET A 195 15.01 7.30 5.55
N THR A 196 15.18 8.62 5.57
CA THR A 196 15.23 9.39 6.82
C THR A 196 13.89 9.29 7.56
N PHE A 197 12.78 9.42 6.84
CA PHE A 197 11.44 9.26 7.37
C PHE A 197 11.22 7.86 7.94
N LEU A 198 11.52 6.79 7.18
CA LEU A 198 11.33 5.42 7.65
C LEU A 198 12.17 5.12 8.89
N ARG A 199 13.44 5.52 8.92
CA ARG A 199 14.29 5.36 10.11
C ARG A 199 13.73 6.11 11.32
N GLY A 200 13.27 7.35 11.13
CA GLY A 200 12.65 8.14 12.19
C GLY A 200 11.36 7.50 12.72
N LEU A 201 10.51 7.01 11.81
CA LEU A 201 9.26 6.34 12.15
C LEU A 201 9.51 5.06 12.96
N LEU A 202 10.40 4.18 12.49
CA LEU A 202 10.67 2.87 13.12
C LEU A 202 11.46 2.99 14.43
N SER A 203 12.30 4.02 14.59
CA SER A 203 13.11 4.21 15.82
C SER A 203 12.34 4.83 16.98
N THR A 204 11.26 5.58 16.70
CA THR A 204 10.53 6.35 17.72
C THR A 204 9.14 5.80 18.02
N ASN A 205 8.70 4.76 17.31
CA ASN A 205 7.36 4.21 17.43
C ASN A 205 7.38 2.68 17.56
N THR A 206 6.38 2.16 18.25
CA THR A 206 6.00 0.75 18.15
C THR A 206 5.25 0.54 16.84
N VAL A 207 5.62 -0.48 16.08
CA VAL A 207 4.99 -0.78 14.79
C VAL A 207 4.19 -2.07 14.90
N LEU A 208 2.90 -1.98 14.59
CA LEU A 208 2.00 -3.12 14.50
C LEU A 208 1.82 -3.50 13.02
N PHE A 209 2.34 -4.65 12.62
CA PHE A 209 2.15 -5.19 11.27
C PHE A 209 0.79 -5.89 11.15
N LEU A 210 0.00 -5.52 10.14
CA LEU A 210 -1.33 -6.05 9.86
C LEU A 210 -1.39 -6.47 8.39
N GLY A 211 -1.50 -7.77 8.11
CA GLY A 211 -1.57 -8.28 6.75
C GLY A 211 -1.18 -9.74 6.67
#